data_AF-A0AAD7MB11-F1
#
_entry.id   AF-A0AAD7MB11-F1
#
_cell.length_a   1.000
_cell.length_b   1.000
_cell.length_c   1.000
_cell.angle_alpha   90.00
_cell.angle_beta   90.00
_cell.angle_gamma   90.00
#
_symmetry.space_group_name_H-M   'P 1'
#
loop_
_entity.id
_entity.type
_entity.pdbx_description
1 polymer ?
#
loop_
_entity_poly.entity_id
_entity_poly.type
_entity_poly.pdbx_seq_one_letter_code
_entity_poly.pdbx_strand_id
1 'polypeptide(L)'
;QDIVAGNFCRVIVSPEIATSLSFRKSTLSKPQFTSRLQCVCIDEVHCISLWGGSYYVDLGLLRGRIPSNIPFIVASTTLPAQILDDVRTKL
;
A
#
# COMPACT_ATOMS: atom_id res chain seq x y z
N GLN A 1 12.78 -14.20 1.78
CA GLN A 1 14.07 -13.67 1.27
C GLN A 1 13.96 -13.38 -0.24
N ASP A 2 13.19 -14.16 -0.98
CA ASP A 2 13.00 -14.05 -2.44
C ASP A 2 12.41 -12.71 -2.93
N ILE A 3 11.51 -12.09 -2.14
CA ILE A 3 10.97 -10.76 -2.46
C ILE A 3 12.08 -9.72 -2.56
N VAL A 4 12.99 -9.71 -1.59
CA VAL A 4 14.12 -8.77 -1.56
C VAL A 4 15.19 -9.12 -2.59
N ALA A 5 15.33 -10.40 -2.95
CA ALA A 5 16.18 -10.83 -4.06
C ALA A 5 15.66 -10.36 -5.43
N GLY A 6 14.36 -10.03 -5.54
CA GLY A 6 13.76 -9.59 -6.79
C GLY A 6 13.29 -10.74 -7.68
N ASN A 7 13.06 -11.91 -7.08
CA ASN A 7 12.60 -13.10 -7.80
C ASN A 7 11.11 -13.01 -8.22
N PHE A 8 10.40 -11.96 -7.80
CA PHE A 8 9.00 -11.72 -8.13
C PHE A 8 8.80 -10.36 -8.78
N CYS A 9 8.01 -10.32 -9.86
CA CYS A 9 7.59 -9.06 -10.48
C CYS A 9 6.39 -8.42 -9.79
N ARG A 10 5.60 -9.20 -9.04
CA ARG A 10 4.41 -8.73 -8.30
C ARG A 10 4.39 -9.37 -6.91
N VAL A 11 4.07 -8.56 -5.92
CA VAL A 11 3.90 -8.98 -4.53
C VAL A 11 2.52 -8.54 -4.09
N ILE A 12 1.63 -9.51 -3.85
CA ILE A 12 0.26 -9.27 -3.41
C ILE A 12 0.21 -9.59 -1.92
N VAL A 13 -0.24 -8.63 -1.13
CA VAL A 13 -0.33 -8.72 0.32
C VAL A 13 -1.62 -8.07 0.78
N SER A 14 -2.17 -8.55 1.89
CA SER A 14 -3.29 -7.90 2.55
C SER A 14 -2.83 -6.58 3.22
N PRO A 15 -3.75 -5.64 3.52
CA PRO A 15 -3.41 -4.40 4.20
C PRO A 15 -2.66 -4.61 5.52
N GLU A 16 -3.04 -5.63 6.30
CA GLU A 16 -2.43 -5.97 7.59
C GLU A 16 -0.95 -6.34 7.45
N ILE A 17 -0.62 -7.10 6.40
CA ILE A 17 0.75 -7.48 6.11
C ILE A 17 1.53 -6.26 5.62
N ALA A 18 0.95 -5.49 4.69
CA ALA A 18 1.59 -4.31 4.10
C ALA A 18 1.98 -3.25 5.15
N THR A 19 1.16 -3.08 6.19
CA THR A 19 1.38 -2.10 7.26
C THR A 19 2.14 -2.67 8.46
N SER A 20 2.35 -4.00 8.51
CA SER A 20 3.06 -4.66 9.61
C SER A 20 4.53 -4.20 9.78
N LEU A 21 5.01 -4.24 11.03
CA LEU A 21 6.43 -4.01 11.33
C LEU A 21 7.34 -5.09 10.73
N SER A 22 6.85 -6.32 10.64
CA SER A 22 7.61 -7.44 10.07
C SER A 22 7.87 -7.21 8.58
N PHE A 23 6.84 -6.85 7.81
CA PHE A 23 6.99 -6.55 6.38
C PHE A 23 7.86 -5.32 6.14
N ARG A 24 7.73 -4.29 6.99
CA ARG A 24 8.64 -3.13 6.96
C ARG A 24 10.10 -3.56 7.12
N LYS A 25 10.43 -4.26 8.20
CA LYS A 25 11.82 -4.64 8.53
C LYS A 25 12.42 -5.63 7.52
N SER A 26 11.62 -6.59 7.06
CA SER A 26 12.07 -7.64 6.16
C SER A 26 12.15 -7.19 4.71
N THR A 27 11.29 -6.26 4.28
CA THR A 27 11.09 -5.93 2.86
C THR A 27 11.17 -4.44 2.58
N LEU A 28 10.23 -3.61 3.08
CA LEU A 28 10.15 -2.19 2.68
C LEU A 28 11.35 -1.34 3.11
N SER A 29 12.08 -1.73 4.16
CA SER A 29 13.31 -1.05 4.58
C SER A 29 14.57 -1.56 3.87
N LYS A 30 14.45 -2.48 2.91
CA LYS A 30 15.59 -3.01 2.15
C LYS A 30 15.78 -2.20 0.86
N PRO A 31 16.94 -1.52 0.68
CA PRO A 31 17.23 -0.77 -0.55
C PRO A 31 17.13 -1.62 -1.83
N GLN A 32 17.50 -2.90 -1.71
CA GLN A 32 17.39 -3.87 -2.80
C GLN A 32 15.95 -3.98 -3.32
N PHE A 33 14.96 -3.99 -2.42
CA PHE A 33 13.55 -4.02 -2.81
C PHE A 33 13.08 -2.64 -3.29
N THR A 34 13.31 -1.58 -2.50
CA THR A 34 12.74 -0.25 -2.78
C THR A 34 13.30 0.40 -4.04
N SER A 35 14.55 0.15 -4.41
CA SER A 35 15.14 0.65 -5.66
C SER A 35 14.51 0.04 -6.92
N ARG A 36 13.83 -1.11 -6.80
CA ARG A 36 13.14 -1.79 -7.91
C ARG A 36 11.63 -1.64 -7.86
N LEU A 37 11.08 -1.06 -6.80
CA LEU A 37 9.65 -0.83 -6.66
C LEU A 37 9.22 0.21 -7.70
N GLN A 38 8.24 -0.13 -8.54
CA GLN A 38 7.78 0.77 -9.61
C GLN A 38 6.44 1.43 -9.31
N CYS A 39 5.57 0.77 -8.57
CA CYS A 39 4.28 1.31 -8.17
C CYS A 39 3.73 0.52 -6.97
N VAL A 40 2.76 1.13 -6.29
CA VAL A 40 1.91 0.47 -5.31
C VAL A 40 0.49 0.53 -5.83
N CYS A 41 -0.16 -0.62 -5.95
CA CYS A 41 -1.56 -0.71 -6.32
C CYS A 41 -2.41 -1.06 -5.10
N ILE A 42 -3.44 -0.26 -4.82
CA ILE A 42 -4.42 -0.53 -3.77
C ILE A 42 -5.74 -0.89 -4.46
N ASP A 43 -6.12 -2.15 -4.31
CA ASP A 43 -7.40 -2.65 -4.80
C ASP A 43 -8.51 -2.40 -3.78
N GLU A 44 -9.74 -2.32 -4.28
CA GLU A 44 -10.95 -2.07 -3.49
C GLU A 44 -10.83 -0.90 -2.49
N VAL A 45 -10.29 0.23 -2.94
CA VAL A 45 -9.96 1.37 -2.06
C VAL A 45 -11.19 1.93 -1.33
N HIS A 46 -12.42 1.68 -1.82
CA HIS A 46 -13.65 2.03 -1.12
C HIS A 46 -13.78 1.39 0.27
N CYS A 47 -13.04 0.31 0.55
CA CYS A 47 -12.96 -0.29 1.88
C CYS A 47 -12.46 0.70 2.96
N ILE A 48 -11.73 1.75 2.58
CA ILE A 48 -11.19 2.76 3.50
C ILE A 48 -12.28 3.52 4.30
N SER A 49 -13.49 3.62 3.73
CA SER A 49 -14.63 4.28 4.36
C SER A 49 -15.63 3.27 4.91
N LEU A 50 -15.82 2.13 4.24
CA LEU A 50 -16.80 1.13 4.64
C LEU A 50 -16.37 0.29 5.85
N TRP A 51 -15.08 0.02 6.01
CA TRP A 51 -14.59 -0.91 7.02
C TRP A 51 -14.14 -0.21 8.32
N GLY A 52 -14.48 1.07 8.49
CA GLY A 52 -14.55 1.70 9.79
C GLY A 52 -13.27 1.69 10.64
N GLY A 53 -12.09 1.57 10.03
CA GLY A 53 -10.86 2.08 10.67
C GLY A 53 -9.74 1.10 11.02
N SER A 54 -9.87 -0.22 10.86
CA SER A 54 -8.86 -1.14 11.41
C SER A 54 -7.70 -1.49 10.47
N TYR A 55 -7.91 -1.56 9.16
CA TYR A 55 -6.90 -2.13 8.24
C TYR A 55 -6.46 -1.20 7.10
N TYR A 56 -7.37 -0.35 6.62
CA TYR A 56 -7.10 0.59 5.51
C TYR A 56 -6.68 2.00 5.99
N VAL A 57 -6.90 2.35 7.26
CA VAL A 57 -6.44 3.62 7.84
C VAL A 57 -4.92 3.71 7.88
N ASP A 58 -4.25 2.58 8.06
CA ASP A 58 -2.79 2.51 8.10
C ASP A 58 -2.12 2.58 6.71
N LEU A 59 -2.89 2.68 5.62
CA LEU A 59 -2.29 2.81 4.29
C LEU A 59 -1.55 4.13 4.09
N GLY A 60 -1.93 5.20 4.80
CA GLY A 60 -1.11 6.41 4.90
C GLY A 60 0.27 6.14 5.51
N LEU A 61 0.38 5.21 6.47
CA LEU A 61 1.68 4.77 7.00
C LEU A 61 2.50 4.00 5.97
N LEU A 62 1.85 3.19 5.13
CA LEU A 62 2.51 2.52 4.02
C LEU A 62 3.11 3.56 3.05
N ARG A 63 2.35 4.60 2.70
CA ARG A 63 2.84 5.69 1.86
C ARG A 63 4.02 6.42 2.49
N GLY A 64 3.97 6.72 3.79
CA GLY A 64 5.08 7.34 4.50
C GLY A 64 6.36 6.48 4.60
N ARG A 65 6.26 5.16 4.33
CA ARG A 65 7.41 4.23 4.33
C ARG A 65 8.01 4.02 2.93
N ILE A 66 7.34 4.48 1.89
CA ILE A 66 7.72 4.27 0.49
C ILE A 66 8.30 5.56 -0.08
N PRO A 67 9.33 5.51 -0.94
CA PRO A 67 9.88 6.70 -1.57
C PRO A 67 8.81 7.50 -2.32
N SER A 68 8.85 8.83 -2.20
CA SER A 68 7.81 9.74 -2.73
C SER A 68 7.69 9.73 -4.26
N ASN A 69 8.70 9.24 -4.96
CA ASN A 69 8.69 9.09 -6.42
C ASN A 69 7.90 7.84 -6.89
N ILE A 70 7.49 6.96 -5.98
CA ILE A 70 6.72 5.77 -6.33
C ILE A 70 5.23 6.12 -6.43
N PRO A 71 4.60 5.94 -7.60
CA PRO A 71 3.18 6.21 -7.77
C PRO A 71 2.32 5.21 -6.98
N PHE A 72 1.26 5.74 -6.37
CA PHE A 72 0.17 4.97 -5.78
C PHE A 72 -1.02 5.00 -6.75
N ILE A 73 -1.44 3.82 -7.18
CA ILE A 73 -2.58 3.62 -8.07
C ILE A 73 -3.68 2.97 -7.24
N VAL A 74 -4.89 3.52 -7.31
CA VAL A 74 -6.04 3.00 -6.57
C VAL A 74 -7.10 2.50 -7.54
N ALA A 75 -7.70 1.36 -7.22
CA ALA A 75 -8.81 0.77 -7.97
C ALA A 75 -10.00 0.57 -7.04
N SER A 76 -11.22 0.67 -7.60
CA SER A 76 -12.45 0.46 -6.85
C SER A 76 -13.61 0.11 -7.77
N THR A 77 -14.46 -0.81 -7.35
CA THR A 77 -15.75 -1.08 -8.00
C THR A 77 -16.74 0.09 -7.88
N THR A 78 -16.72 0.82 -6.76
CA THR A 78 -17.53 2.03 -6.56
C THR A 78 -16.67 3.16 -6.00
N LEU A 79 -16.84 4.39 -6.52
CA LEU A 79 -16.09 5.56 -6.04
C LEU A 79 -16.94 6.84 -5.99
N PRO A 80 -17.96 6.90 -5.11
CA PRO A 80 -18.68 8.14 -4.84
C PRO A 80 -17.73 9.27 -4.41
N ALA A 81 -18.12 10.53 -4.61
CA ALA A 81 -17.31 11.69 -4.25
C ALA A 81 -16.82 11.67 -2.79
N GLN A 82 -17.67 11.26 -1.85
CA GLN A 82 -17.32 11.13 -0.44
C GLN A 82 -16.20 10.12 -0.20
N ILE A 83 -16.21 8.99 -0.91
CA ILE A 83 -15.16 7.97 -0.83
C ILE A 83 -13.87 8.49 -1.47
N LEU A 84 -13.97 9.19 -2.60
CA LEU A 84 -12.81 9.81 -3.25
C LEU A 84 -12.12 10.83 -2.33
N ASP A 85 -12.89 11.65 -1.63
CA ASP A 85 -12.37 12.63 -0.68
C ASP A 85 -11.72 11.96 0.54
N ASP A 86 -12.31 10.87 1.02
CA ASP A 86 -11.72 10.02 2.05
C ASP A 86 -10.38 9.42 1.61
N VAL A 87 -10.29 8.90 0.39
CA VAL A 87 -9.04 8.36 -0.18
C VAL A 87 -7.98 9.45 -0.25
N ARG A 88 -8.33 10.65 -0.75
CA ARG A 88 -7.40 11.79 -0.84
C ARG A 88 -6.90 12.27 0.52
N THR A 89 -7.70 12.13 1.56
CA THR A 89 -7.36 12.60 2.91
C THR A 89 -6.53 11.57 3.68
N LYS A 90 -6.80 10.28 3.47
CA LYS A 90 -6.21 9.18 4.25
C LYS A 90 -5.00 8.52 3.58
N LEU A 91 -4.80 8.71 2.27
CA LEU A 91 -3.71 8.16 1.47
C LEU A 91 -2.84 9.25 0.86
#